data_AF-A0A0L0T6C4-F1
#
_entry.id   AF-A0A0L0T6C4-F1
#
_cell.length_a   1.000
_cell.length_b   1.000
_cell.length_c   1.000
_cell.angle_alpha   90.00
_cell.angle_beta   90.00
_cell.angle_gamma   90.00
#
_symmetry.space_group_name_H-M   'P 1'
#
loop_
_entity.id
_entity.type
_entity.pdbx_description
1 polymer ?
#
loop_
_entity_poly.entity_id
_entity_poly.type
_entity_poly.pdbx_seq_one_letter_code
_entity_poly.pdbx_strand_id
1 'polypeptide(L)'
;MISWPSERAAMANLLDKFGEGVVACVMDSYDYVRALEKVLPAIKSVKLQKGGFLVLRPDSGDPIETVLQALRAAESTFGVTVNSKGYKVPNGVGVIQGDGINDVTLNSILAAVEHAGFSAECVAFGMGGGLLQKVHRDTMSFATKLSYVKLADGTERDVMKVPKTDSAKSSLPGRLAVVPAHNGLPVVVPHDHPDVDVRGNLMQVVFDG
;
A
#
# COMPACT_ATOMS: atom_id res chain seq x y z
N MET A 1 -6.03 21.22 -13.31
CA MET A 1 -6.92 22.10 -12.52
C MET A 1 -6.56 23.57 -12.72
N ILE A 2 -5.38 24.00 -12.25
CA ILE A 2 -4.97 25.42 -12.22
C ILE A 2 -4.80 26.14 -13.57
N SER A 3 -4.80 25.41 -14.69
CA SER A 3 -4.68 25.97 -16.04
C SER A 3 -6.03 26.40 -16.66
N TRP A 4 -7.12 26.29 -15.91
CA TRP A 4 -8.48 26.61 -16.36
C TRP A 4 -9.06 27.77 -15.54
N PRO A 5 -10.02 28.54 -16.08
CA PRO A 5 -10.58 29.70 -15.38
C PRO A 5 -11.28 29.40 -14.04
N SER A 6 -11.70 28.14 -13.82
CA SER A 6 -12.27 27.69 -12.55
C SER A 6 -12.13 26.17 -12.39
N GLU A 7 -12.20 25.67 -11.16
CA GLU A 7 -12.23 24.22 -10.89
C GLU A 7 -13.43 23.55 -11.57
N ARG A 8 -14.60 24.20 -11.57
CA ARG A 8 -15.78 23.70 -12.28
C ARG A 8 -15.52 23.51 -13.77
N ALA A 9 -14.90 24.49 -14.43
CA ALA A 9 -14.56 24.40 -15.84
C ALA A 9 -13.54 23.28 -16.11
N ALA A 10 -12.53 23.16 -15.25
CA ALA A 10 -11.53 22.09 -15.34
C ALA A 10 -12.17 20.70 -15.21
N MET A 11 -13.01 20.50 -14.18
CA MET A 11 -13.70 19.22 -13.91
C MET A 11 -14.70 18.87 -15.01
N ALA A 12 -15.45 19.85 -15.52
CA ALA A 12 -16.39 19.63 -16.62
C ALA A 12 -15.65 19.18 -17.90
N ASN A 13 -14.54 19.83 -18.25
CA ASN A 13 -13.72 19.40 -19.39
C ASN A 13 -13.08 18.01 -19.16
N LEU A 14 -12.66 17.71 -17.93
CA LEU A 14 -12.11 16.40 -17.58
C LEU A 14 -13.15 15.29 -17.78
N LEU A 15 -14.37 15.49 -17.26
CA LEU A 15 -15.51 14.59 -17.45
C LEU A 15 -15.94 14.51 -18.91
N ASP A 16 -15.87 15.61 -19.66
CA ASP A 16 -16.22 15.59 -21.07
C ASP A 16 -15.33 14.63 -21.87
N LYS A 17 -14.02 14.67 -21.62
CA LYS A 17 -13.03 13.86 -22.34
C LYS A 17 -12.93 12.42 -21.86
N PHE A 18 -13.10 12.17 -20.56
CA PHE A 18 -12.75 10.89 -19.94
C PHE A 18 -13.83 10.30 -19.03
N GLY A 19 -14.99 10.97 -18.91
CA GLY A 19 -16.01 10.62 -17.91
C GLY A 19 -16.76 9.32 -18.16
N GLU A 20 -16.58 8.67 -19.32
CA GLU A 20 -17.09 7.32 -19.60
C GLU A 20 -16.25 6.24 -18.91
N GLY A 21 -14.99 6.54 -18.60
CA GLY A 21 -14.07 5.65 -17.90
C GLY A 21 -13.99 5.90 -16.41
N VAL A 22 -12.86 5.49 -15.81
CA VAL A 22 -12.49 5.87 -14.43
C VAL A 22 -11.63 7.13 -14.49
N VAL A 23 -12.04 8.18 -13.77
CA VAL A 23 -11.34 9.47 -13.81
C VAL A 23 -11.08 10.00 -12.41
N ALA A 24 -9.80 10.18 -12.08
CA ALA A 24 -9.38 10.78 -10.82
C ALA A 24 -9.20 12.29 -10.98
N CYS A 25 -9.85 13.07 -10.11
CA CYS A 25 -9.77 14.52 -10.11
C CYS A 25 -9.19 15.01 -8.78
N VAL A 26 -8.05 15.70 -8.85
CA VAL A 26 -7.53 16.46 -7.70
C VAL A 26 -8.49 17.63 -7.43
N MET A 27 -8.92 17.82 -6.18
CA MET A 27 -10.00 18.75 -5.83
C MET A 27 -9.62 19.81 -4.79
N ASP A 28 -8.38 19.81 -4.31
CA ASP A 28 -7.86 20.72 -3.29
C ASP A 28 -6.87 21.73 -3.89
N SER A 29 -7.09 22.14 -5.15
CA SER A 29 -6.22 23.14 -5.79
C SER A 29 -6.31 24.51 -5.13
N TYR A 30 -7.46 24.84 -4.52
CA TYR A 30 -7.68 26.11 -3.83
C TYR A 30 -8.36 25.95 -2.47
N ASP A 31 -9.50 25.25 -2.44
CA ASP A 31 -10.32 25.06 -1.25
C ASP A 31 -11.10 23.75 -1.39
N TYR A 32 -10.65 22.72 -0.69
CA TYR A 32 -11.20 21.38 -0.77
C TYR A 32 -12.67 21.31 -0.32
N VAL A 33 -13.01 22.02 0.75
CA VAL A 33 -14.39 22.05 1.28
C VAL A 33 -15.32 22.67 0.25
N ARG A 34 -14.93 23.81 -0.33
CA ARG A 34 -15.72 24.45 -1.40
C ARG A 34 -15.82 23.57 -2.64
N ALA A 35 -14.77 22.87 -3.03
CA ALA A 35 -14.81 21.95 -4.16
C ALA A 35 -15.85 20.83 -3.93
N LEU A 36 -15.87 20.25 -2.73
CA LEU A 36 -16.83 19.22 -2.34
C LEU A 36 -18.27 19.75 -2.20
N GLU A 37 -18.47 20.91 -1.58
CA GLU A 37 -19.81 21.41 -1.26
C GLU A 37 -20.49 22.18 -2.40
N LYS A 38 -19.70 22.80 -3.29
CA LYS A 38 -20.22 23.69 -4.34
C LYS A 38 -19.93 23.18 -5.73
N VAL A 39 -18.71 22.73 -5.99
CA VAL A 39 -18.29 22.34 -7.36
C VAL A 39 -18.78 20.94 -7.70
N LEU A 40 -18.63 19.97 -6.80
CA LEU A 40 -19.04 18.58 -7.02
C LEU A 40 -20.54 18.44 -7.32
N PRO A 41 -21.47 19.09 -6.59
CA PRO A 41 -22.89 19.10 -6.96
C PRO A 41 -23.14 19.80 -8.31
N ALA A 42 -22.40 20.85 -8.62
CA ALA A 42 -22.58 21.62 -9.86
C ALA A 42 -22.15 20.87 -11.14
N ILE A 43 -21.39 19.78 -11.01
CA ILE A 43 -21.01 18.89 -12.11
C ILE A 43 -21.78 17.56 -12.11
N LYS A 44 -22.70 17.34 -11.16
CA LYS A 44 -23.44 16.09 -10.98
C LYS A 44 -24.13 15.64 -12.27
N SER A 45 -24.83 16.54 -12.96
CA SER A 45 -25.54 16.21 -14.20
C SER A 45 -24.60 15.72 -15.30
N VAL A 46 -23.45 16.39 -15.48
CA VAL A 46 -22.42 15.99 -16.46
C VAL A 46 -21.85 14.62 -16.12
N LYS A 47 -21.53 14.39 -14.84
CA LYS A 47 -21.04 13.08 -14.35
C LYS A 47 -22.05 11.97 -14.65
N LEU A 48 -23.32 12.18 -14.29
CA LEU A 48 -24.38 11.18 -14.49
C LEU A 48 -24.62 10.90 -15.98
N GLN A 49 -24.54 11.91 -16.84
CA GLN A 49 -24.68 11.74 -18.28
C GLN A 49 -23.56 10.88 -18.89
N LYS A 50 -22.33 11.00 -18.39
CA LYS A 50 -21.19 10.23 -18.89
C LYS A 50 -21.18 8.78 -18.41
N GLY A 51 -21.76 8.50 -17.24
CA GLY A 51 -21.99 7.13 -16.75
C GLY A 51 -20.76 6.39 -16.20
N GLY A 52 -19.55 6.93 -16.32
CA GLY A 52 -18.35 6.34 -15.74
C GLY A 52 -18.17 6.60 -14.24
N PHE A 53 -16.96 6.35 -13.76
CA PHE A 53 -16.61 6.38 -12.33
C PHE A 53 -15.71 7.58 -12.00
N LEU A 54 -16.19 8.47 -11.12
CA LEU A 54 -15.43 9.65 -10.67
C LEU A 54 -14.69 9.33 -9.38
N VAL A 55 -13.38 9.58 -9.33
CA VAL A 55 -12.57 9.42 -8.13
C VAL A 55 -12.18 10.81 -7.60
N LEU A 56 -12.63 11.13 -6.38
CA LEU A 56 -12.31 12.37 -5.68
C LEU A 56 -10.92 12.23 -5.06
N ARG A 57 -10.01 13.15 -5.35
CA ARG A 57 -8.63 13.10 -4.85
C ARG A 57 -8.30 14.35 -4.03
N PRO A 58 -8.31 14.28 -2.69
CA PRO A 58 -7.51 15.19 -1.86
C PRO A 58 -6.01 14.88 -2.00
N ASP A 59 -5.16 15.89 -1.88
CA ASP A 59 -3.69 15.80 -1.95
C ASP A 59 -3.01 16.69 -0.89
N SER A 60 -3.75 17.12 0.13
CA SER A 60 -3.30 17.93 1.26
C SER A 60 -4.27 17.82 2.44
N GLY A 61 -3.85 18.29 3.62
CA GLY A 61 -4.66 18.26 4.84
C GLY A 61 -4.52 16.97 5.65
N ASP A 62 -5.36 16.80 6.68
CA ASP A 62 -5.39 15.56 7.45
C ASP A 62 -5.98 14.41 6.60
N PRO A 63 -5.25 13.30 6.35
CA PRO A 63 -5.70 12.25 5.45
C PRO A 63 -7.00 11.54 5.88
N ILE A 64 -7.31 11.51 7.18
CA ILE A 64 -8.52 10.87 7.67
C ILE A 64 -9.71 11.78 7.41
N GLU A 65 -9.59 13.04 7.82
CA GLU A 65 -10.66 14.03 7.67
C GLU A 65 -11.01 14.29 6.20
N THR A 66 -10.01 14.44 5.32
CA THR A 66 -10.27 14.72 3.90
C THR A 66 -10.97 13.55 3.21
N VAL A 67 -10.59 12.30 3.50
CA VAL A 67 -11.27 11.11 2.97
C VAL A 67 -12.72 11.06 3.44
N LEU A 68 -12.98 11.30 4.73
CA LEU A 68 -14.34 11.29 5.26
C LEU A 68 -15.21 12.43 4.69
N GLN A 69 -14.64 13.62 4.52
CA GLN A 69 -15.32 14.74 3.86
C GLN A 69 -15.71 14.38 2.42
N ALA A 70 -14.81 13.75 1.67
CA ALA A 70 -15.05 13.31 0.30
C ALA A 70 -16.19 12.29 0.23
N LEU A 71 -16.17 11.26 1.09
CA LEU A 71 -17.20 10.21 1.13
C LEU A 71 -18.58 10.77 1.49
N ARG A 72 -18.65 11.67 2.48
CA ARG A 72 -19.89 12.34 2.87
C ARG A 72 -20.42 13.26 1.76
N ALA A 73 -19.55 13.97 1.06
CA ALA A 73 -19.92 14.79 -0.09
C ALA A 73 -20.41 13.93 -1.26
N ALA A 74 -19.77 12.78 -1.51
CA ALA A 74 -20.19 11.83 -2.52
C ALA A 74 -21.56 11.21 -2.20
N GLU A 75 -21.79 10.81 -0.94
CA GLU A 75 -23.08 10.35 -0.45
C GLU A 75 -24.18 11.41 -0.64
N SER A 76 -23.95 12.63 -0.18
CA SER A 76 -24.91 13.73 -0.31
C SER A 76 -25.21 14.08 -1.77
N THR A 77 -24.19 14.03 -2.64
CA THR A 77 -24.33 14.42 -4.05
C THR A 77 -24.94 13.32 -4.91
N PHE A 78 -24.50 12.07 -4.78
CA PHE A 78 -24.82 10.98 -5.70
C PHE A 78 -25.68 9.88 -5.08
N GLY A 79 -25.91 9.92 -3.77
CA GLY A 79 -26.54 8.83 -3.02
C GLY A 79 -25.59 7.64 -2.85
N VAL A 80 -26.08 6.64 -2.12
CA VAL A 80 -25.34 5.42 -1.80
C VAL A 80 -26.19 4.18 -2.07
N THR A 81 -25.52 3.06 -2.29
CA THR A 81 -26.07 1.71 -2.10
C THR A 81 -25.47 1.10 -0.83
N VAL A 82 -26.19 0.17 -0.19
CA VAL A 82 -25.66 -0.60 0.94
C VAL A 82 -25.30 -1.98 0.41
N ASN A 83 -24.04 -2.39 0.57
CA ASN A 83 -23.58 -3.68 0.09
C ASN A 83 -24.05 -4.84 1.00
N SER A 84 -23.77 -6.09 0.61
CA SER A 84 -24.19 -7.29 1.36
C SER A 84 -23.60 -7.40 2.77
N LYS A 85 -22.59 -6.57 3.10
CA LYS A 85 -21.97 -6.49 4.43
C LYS A 85 -22.53 -5.36 5.29
N GLY A 86 -23.51 -4.59 4.78
CA GLY A 86 -24.14 -3.51 5.53
C GLY A 86 -23.43 -2.15 5.45
N TYR A 87 -22.46 -1.99 4.56
CA TYR A 87 -21.69 -0.74 4.41
C TYR A 87 -22.15 0.08 3.22
N LYS A 88 -22.08 1.41 3.35
CA LYS A 88 -22.45 2.39 2.33
C LYS A 88 -21.39 2.47 1.22
N VAL A 89 -21.86 2.59 -0.02
CA VAL A 89 -21.05 2.72 -1.24
C VAL A 89 -21.62 3.85 -2.11
N PRO A 90 -20.91 4.98 -2.28
CA PRO A 90 -21.37 6.07 -3.14
C PRO A 90 -21.53 5.66 -4.61
N ASN A 91 -22.59 6.13 -5.25
CA ASN A 91 -22.98 5.65 -6.58
C ASN A 91 -22.04 6.14 -7.69
N GLY A 92 -21.18 5.24 -8.18
CA GLY A 92 -20.22 5.50 -9.25
C GLY A 92 -19.22 6.61 -8.88
N VAL A 93 -18.91 6.75 -7.60
CA VAL A 93 -17.93 7.69 -7.06
C VAL A 93 -17.11 7.01 -5.98
N GLY A 94 -15.82 7.28 -5.93
CA GLY A 94 -14.91 6.82 -4.88
C GLY A 94 -13.90 7.90 -4.52
N VAL A 95 -12.97 7.56 -3.63
CA VAL A 95 -11.93 8.45 -3.15
C VAL A 95 -10.57 7.81 -3.37
N ILE A 96 -9.56 8.60 -3.74
CA ILE A 96 -8.16 8.17 -3.67
C ILE A 96 -7.38 9.15 -2.80
N GLN A 97 -6.79 8.65 -1.71
CA GLN A 97 -5.87 9.43 -0.89
C GLN A 97 -4.45 9.15 -1.37
N GLY A 98 -3.77 10.17 -1.89
CA GLY A 98 -2.38 10.08 -2.37
C GLY A 98 -1.34 10.72 -1.46
N ASP A 99 -1.78 11.61 -0.56
CA ASP A 99 -0.90 12.36 0.32
C ASP A 99 -0.77 11.69 1.70
N GLY A 100 0.44 11.72 2.28
CA GLY A 100 0.69 11.22 3.63
C GLY A 100 0.52 9.72 3.87
N ILE A 101 0.40 8.89 2.82
CA ILE A 101 0.16 7.45 2.97
C ILE A 101 1.42 6.69 3.43
N ASN A 102 1.25 5.90 4.48
CA ASN A 102 2.15 4.85 4.98
C ASN A 102 1.30 3.74 5.64
N ASP A 103 1.95 2.72 6.20
CA ASP A 103 1.30 1.60 6.89
C ASP A 103 0.41 2.07 8.06
N VAL A 104 0.87 3.03 8.85
CA VAL A 104 0.10 3.58 9.98
C VAL A 104 -1.12 4.37 9.50
N THR A 105 -0.95 5.32 8.59
CA THR A 105 -2.03 6.20 8.14
C THR A 105 -3.08 5.45 7.32
N LEU A 106 -2.67 4.46 6.52
CA LEU A 106 -3.60 3.58 5.79
C LEU A 106 -4.56 2.86 6.74
N ASN A 107 -4.04 2.26 7.82
CA ASN A 107 -4.87 1.57 8.81
C ASN A 107 -5.83 2.54 9.51
N SER A 108 -5.35 3.73 9.89
CA SER A 108 -6.19 4.74 10.53
C SER A 108 -7.32 5.24 9.62
N ILE A 109 -7.05 5.45 8.32
CA ILE A 109 -8.08 5.84 7.36
C ILE A 109 -9.13 4.73 7.22
N LEU A 110 -8.71 3.48 7.03
CA LEU A 110 -9.64 2.35 6.87
C LEU A 110 -10.53 2.18 8.11
N ALA A 111 -9.98 2.28 9.32
CA ALA A 111 -10.75 2.22 10.55
C ALA A 111 -11.79 3.36 10.64
N ALA A 112 -11.41 4.58 10.25
CA ALA A 112 -12.30 5.72 10.26
C ALA A 112 -13.42 5.62 9.21
N VAL A 113 -13.10 5.12 8.01
CA VAL A 113 -14.05 4.83 6.92
C VAL A 113 -15.07 3.80 7.37
N GLU A 114 -14.60 2.71 7.97
CA GLU A 114 -15.45 1.66 8.53
C GLU A 114 -16.36 2.20 9.64
N HIS A 115 -15.81 2.97 10.58
CA HIS A 115 -16.56 3.59 11.68
C HIS A 115 -17.64 4.57 11.17
N ALA A 116 -17.38 5.27 10.06
CA ALA A 116 -18.34 6.14 9.40
C ALA A 116 -19.41 5.38 8.58
N GLY A 117 -19.35 4.04 8.56
CA GLY A 117 -20.30 3.16 7.90
C GLY A 117 -20.08 3.01 6.40
N PHE A 118 -18.92 3.42 5.87
CA PHE A 118 -18.58 3.27 4.46
C PHE A 118 -17.78 1.98 4.22
N SER A 119 -17.92 1.41 3.02
CA SER A 119 -17.14 0.24 2.63
C SER A 119 -15.69 0.64 2.33
N ALA A 120 -14.75 -0.24 2.66
CA ALA A 120 -13.35 -0.08 2.24
C ALA A 120 -13.20 -0.02 0.70
N GLU A 121 -14.15 -0.58 -0.06
CA GLU A 121 -14.16 -0.52 -1.53
C GLU A 121 -14.29 0.92 -2.08
N CYS A 122 -14.74 1.87 -1.24
CA CYS A 122 -14.91 3.26 -1.64
C CYS A 122 -13.59 4.05 -1.71
N VAL A 123 -12.49 3.49 -1.17
CA VAL A 123 -11.23 4.20 -1.00
C VAL A 123 -10.07 3.42 -1.61
N ALA A 124 -9.32 4.10 -2.49
CA ALA A 124 -8.02 3.66 -2.98
C ALA A 124 -6.89 4.50 -2.35
N PHE A 125 -5.67 3.98 -2.38
CA PHE A 125 -4.51 4.66 -1.79
C PHE A 125 -3.39 4.78 -2.83
N GLY A 126 -2.84 5.98 -2.97
CA GLY A 126 -1.59 6.22 -3.68
C GLY A 126 -0.47 6.37 -2.66
N MET A 127 0.60 5.58 -2.78
CA MET A 127 1.76 5.70 -1.91
C MET A 127 3.04 5.91 -2.73
N GLY A 128 3.60 7.11 -2.67
CA GLY A 128 4.81 7.48 -3.39
C GLY A 128 6.09 7.12 -2.63
N GLY A 129 6.78 8.14 -2.10
CA GLY A 129 8.04 7.95 -1.36
C GLY A 129 7.93 6.99 -0.18
N GLY A 130 6.77 6.92 0.50
CA GLY A 130 6.50 5.94 1.55
C GLY A 130 6.68 4.48 1.12
N LEU A 131 6.32 4.16 -0.12
CA LEU A 131 6.38 2.80 -0.65
C LEU A 131 7.75 2.47 -1.22
N LEU A 132 8.34 3.40 -1.96
CA LEU A 132 9.49 3.11 -2.81
C LEU A 132 10.83 3.68 -2.31
N GLN A 133 10.81 4.62 -1.36
CA GLN A 133 12.03 5.33 -0.93
C GLN A 133 12.24 5.39 0.60
N LYS A 134 11.17 5.33 1.40
CA LYS A 134 11.25 5.32 2.88
C LYS A 134 11.42 3.90 3.43
N VAL A 135 12.10 3.05 2.67
CA VAL A 135 12.52 1.70 3.07
C VAL A 135 14.03 1.65 3.03
N HIS A 136 14.65 0.97 4.00
CA HIS A 136 16.10 0.81 4.05
C HIS A 136 16.48 -0.62 4.43
N ARG A 137 17.76 -0.97 4.28
CA ARG A 137 18.29 -2.31 4.58
C ARG A 137 17.81 -2.86 5.93
N ASP A 138 17.79 -2.00 6.95
CA ASP A 138 17.38 -2.38 8.32
C ASP A 138 15.88 -2.63 8.49
N THR A 139 15.01 -2.18 7.57
CA THR A 139 13.56 -2.42 7.64
C THR A 139 13.24 -3.92 7.72
N MET A 140 14.02 -4.74 6.99
CA MET A 140 13.93 -6.21 7.03
C MET A 140 15.19 -6.85 7.65
N SER A 141 16.06 -6.06 8.28
CA SER A 141 17.36 -6.52 8.82
C SER A 141 18.23 -7.29 7.81
N PHE A 142 18.22 -6.91 6.53
CA PHE A 142 18.95 -7.63 5.48
C PHE A 142 20.47 -7.58 5.72
N ALA A 143 21.13 -8.73 5.73
CA ALA A 143 22.54 -8.82 6.10
C ALA A 143 23.25 -10.03 5.49
N THR A 144 24.52 -9.84 5.11
CA THR A 144 25.44 -10.92 4.77
C THR A 144 26.41 -11.15 5.94
N LYS A 145 26.65 -12.41 6.27
CA LYS A 145 27.59 -12.84 7.33
C LYS A 145 28.32 -14.08 6.84
N LEU A 146 29.64 -14.12 7.08
CA LEU A 146 30.41 -15.34 6.91
C LEU A 146 29.97 -16.34 7.99
N SER A 147 29.57 -17.54 7.57
CA SER A 147 29.14 -18.60 8.48
C SER A 147 30.08 -19.82 8.49
N TYR A 148 30.90 -20.01 7.46
CA TYR A 148 31.77 -21.17 7.30
C TYR A 148 33.07 -20.80 6.57
N VAL A 149 34.19 -21.39 6.98
CA VAL A 149 35.51 -21.21 6.36
C VAL A 149 36.22 -22.54 6.24
N LYS A 150 36.86 -22.77 5.10
CA LYS A 150 37.88 -23.82 4.91
C LYS A 150 39.24 -23.16 4.67
N LEU A 151 40.21 -23.44 5.54
CA LEU A 151 41.56 -22.89 5.49
C LEU A 151 42.43 -23.64 4.47
N ALA A 152 43.57 -23.05 4.10
CA ALA A 152 44.49 -23.62 3.11
C ALA A 152 45.10 -24.96 3.53
N ASP A 153 45.22 -25.20 4.84
CA ASP A 153 45.67 -26.48 5.41
C ASP A 153 44.56 -27.56 5.45
N GLY A 154 43.37 -27.23 4.97
CA GLY A 154 42.20 -28.10 4.97
C GLY A 154 41.31 -27.99 6.21
N THR A 155 41.69 -27.21 7.22
CA THR A 155 40.88 -27.03 8.44
C THR A 155 39.55 -26.34 8.14
N GLU A 156 38.45 -26.94 8.56
CA GLU A 156 37.10 -26.39 8.40
C GLU A 156 36.62 -25.79 9.73
N ARG A 157 35.94 -24.63 9.67
CA ARG A 157 35.41 -23.95 10.85
C ARG A 157 34.08 -23.29 10.56
N ASP A 158 33.12 -23.58 11.41
CA ASP A 158 31.90 -22.80 11.54
C ASP A 158 32.23 -21.50 12.29
N VAL A 159 31.77 -20.38 11.75
CA VAL A 159 32.03 -19.05 12.31
C VAL A 159 30.72 -18.29 12.46
N MET A 160 30.64 -17.45 13.48
CA MET A 160 29.49 -16.58 13.70
C MET A 160 29.87 -15.32 14.46
N LYS A 161 29.08 -14.27 14.32
CA LYS A 161 29.17 -13.07 15.16
C LYS A 161 28.17 -13.20 16.31
N VAL A 162 28.61 -12.94 17.55
CA VAL A 162 27.73 -12.91 18.73
C VAL A 162 28.07 -11.69 19.60
N PRO A 163 27.52 -10.50 19.31
CA PRO A 163 27.79 -9.30 20.10
C PRO A 163 27.15 -9.40 21.48
N LYS A 164 27.90 -9.12 22.55
CA LYS A 164 27.36 -9.09 23.92
C LYS A 164 26.32 -7.98 24.15
N THR A 165 26.42 -6.89 23.39
CA THR A 165 25.60 -5.69 23.55
C THR A 165 24.34 -5.69 22.69
N ASP A 166 24.17 -6.67 21.79
CA ASP A 166 23.04 -6.75 20.86
C ASP A 166 22.86 -8.19 20.35
N SER A 167 22.04 -8.97 21.05
CA SER A 167 21.80 -10.38 20.74
C SER A 167 21.07 -10.59 19.42
N ALA A 168 20.29 -9.59 18.95
CA ALA A 168 19.58 -9.64 17.67
C ALA A 168 20.54 -9.66 16.47
N LYS A 169 21.81 -9.30 16.67
CA LYS A 169 22.86 -9.35 15.64
C LYS A 169 23.68 -10.64 15.66
N SER A 170 23.20 -11.67 16.35
CA SER A 170 23.80 -13.01 16.32
C SER A 170 23.57 -13.66 14.95
N SER A 171 24.61 -14.23 14.34
CA SER A 171 24.49 -14.92 13.04
C SER A 171 24.49 -16.43 13.20
N LEU A 172 23.90 -17.15 12.25
CA LEU A 172 23.95 -18.61 12.23
C LEU A 172 25.34 -19.11 11.81
N PRO A 173 25.92 -20.11 12.50
CA PRO A 173 27.18 -20.74 12.13
C PRO A 173 26.99 -21.86 11.11
N GLY A 174 28.04 -22.13 10.35
CA GLY A 174 28.20 -23.30 9.49
C GLY A 174 27.63 -23.20 8.08
N ARG A 175 27.68 -24.34 7.38
CA ARG A 175 27.01 -24.52 6.09
C ARG A 175 25.52 -24.68 6.35
N LEU A 176 24.69 -23.92 5.65
CA LEU A 176 23.25 -23.86 5.89
C LEU A 176 22.48 -24.47 4.72
N ALA A 177 21.27 -24.95 5.01
CA ALA A 177 20.25 -25.33 4.05
C ALA A 177 18.90 -24.70 4.46
N VAL A 178 17.99 -24.59 3.51
CA VAL A 178 16.61 -24.13 3.77
C VAL A 178 15.67 -25.26 3.41
N VAL A 179 14.77 -25.63 4.31
CA VAL A 179 13.83 -26.74 4.12
C VAL A 179 12.40 -26.28 4.43
N PRO A 180 11.36 -26.87 3.83
CA PRO A 180 9.99 -26.57 4.23
C PRO A 180 9.72 -27.16 5.62
N ALA A 181 9.17 -26.35 6.52
CA ALA A 181 8.65 -26.83 7.80
C ALA A 181 7.34 -27.59 7.61
N HIS A 182 6.86 -28.24 8.68
CA HIS A 182 5.61 -29.00 8.66
C HIS A 182 4.37 -28.15 8.32
N ASN A 183 4.41 -26.84 8.55
CA ASN A 183 3.35 -25.89 8.19
C ASN A 183 3.58 -25.24 6.80
N GLY A 184 4.59 -25.67 6.05
CA GLY A 184 4.94 -25.16 4.73
C GLY A 184 5.83 -23.90 4.72
N LEU A 185 6.17 -23.32 5.88
CA LEU A 185 7.07 -22.16 5.94
C LEU A 185 8.55 -22.57 5.83
N PRO A 186 9.41 -21.78 5.16
CA PRO A 186 10.83 -22.09 5.07
C PRO A 186 11.52 -21.97 6.43
N VAL A 187 12.38 -22.93 6.76
CA VAL A 187 13.23 -22.93 7.97
C VAL A 187 14.68 -23.19 7.57
N VAL A 188 15.60 -22.46 8.21
CA VAL A 188 17.03 -22.64 8.04
C VAL A 188 17.52 -23.75 8.98
N VAL A 189 18.30 -24.69 8.45
CA VAL A 189 18.91 -25.80 9.18
C VAL A 189 20.40 -25.94 8.81
N PRO A 190 21.22 -26.62 9.61
CA PRO A 190 22.54 -27.08 9.16
C PRO A 190 22.44 -27.89 7.86
N HIS A 191 23.42 -27.77 6.98
CA HIS A 191 23.39 -28.43 5.66
C HIS A 191 23.38 -29.97 5.75
N ASP A 192 23.89 -30.54 6.84
CA ASP A 192 23.90 -31.98 7.13
C ASP A 192 22.70 -32.44 7.97
N HIS A 193 21.72 -31.56 8.20
CA HIS A 193 20.53 -31.91 8.95
C HIS A 193 19.70 -32.97 8.18
N PRO A 194 19.17 -34.04 8.83
CA PRO A 194 18.46 -35.12 8.15
C PRO A 194 17.27 -34.66 7.29
N ASP A 195 16.62 -33.58 7.71
CA ASP A 195 15.51 -32.97 6.97
C ASP A 195 15.90 -32.44 5.59
N VAL A 196 17.18 -32.20 5.32
CA VAL A 196 17.65 -31.79 3.99
C VAL A 196 17.40 -32.90 2.98
N ASP A 197 17.66 -34.16 3.36
CA ASP A 197 17.41 -35.32 2.50
C ASP A 197 15.94 -35.70 2.46
N VAL A 198 15.23 -35.59 3.58
CA VAL A 198 13.82 -36.00 3.70
C VAL A 198 12.87 -34.99 3.06
N ARG A 199 13.12 -33.68 3.23
CA ARG A 199 12.22 -32.59 2.82
C ARG A 199 12.74 -31.78 1.64
N GLY A 200 14.00 -31.99 1.25
CA GLY A 200 14.64 -31.30 0.14
C GLY A 200 15.17 -29.91 0.51
N ASN A 201 16.38 -29.59 0.04
CA ASN A 201 16.92 -28.24 0.12
C ASN A 201 16.22 -27.32 -0.89
N LEU A 202 15.65 -26.22 -0.40
CA LEU A 202 15.02 -25.17 -1.21
C LEU A 202 16.04 -24.22 -1.84
N MET A 203 17.29 -24.21 -1.36
CA MET A 203 18.35 -23.42 -1.98
C MET A 203 18.82 -24.09 -3.28
N GLN A 204 18.92 -23.29 -4.34
CA GLN A 204 19.40 -23.72 -5.65
C GLN A 204 20.59 -22.87 -6.07
N VAL A 205 21.52 -23.47 -6.81
CA VAL A 205 22.63 -22.74 -7.43
C VAL A 205 22.05 -21.87 -8.55
N VAL A 206 22.08 -20.55 -8.35
CA VAL A 206 21.63 -19.56 -9.35
C VAL A 206 22.78 -18.92 -10.13
N PHE A 207 24.01 -19.10 -9.65
CA PHE A 207 25.24 -18.65 -10.27
C PHE A 207 26.38 -19.61 -9.89
N ASP A 208 27.05 -20.15 -10.90
CA ASP A 208 28.28 -20.95 -10.79
C ASP A 208 29.19 -20.48 -11.93
N GLY A 209 30.36 -19.97 -11.59
CA GLY A 209 31.23 -19.18 -12.48
C GLY A 209 32.44 -19.92 -13.00
#